data_AF-A0A7W1N0M1-F1
#
_entry.id   AF-A0A7W1N0M1-F1
#
_cell.length_a   1.000
_cell.length_b   1.000
_cell.length_c   1.000
_cell.angle_alpha   90.00
_cell.angle_beta   90.00
_cell.angle_gamma   90.00
#
_symmetry.space_group_name_H-M   'P 1'
#
loop_
_entity.id
_entity.type
_entity.pdbx_description
1 polymer ?
#
loop_
_entity_poly.entity_id
_entity_poly.type
_entity_poly.pdbx_seq_one_letter_code
_entity_poly.pdbx_strand_id
1 'polypeptide(L)'
;LGAYDPEALTYRWRAADPRVDALQQRVARIVEQDTAGGASIPASFERVRAAVLAAAGRHEDPAREPVPAGSVEGRPRLTEPWFC
;
A
#
# COMPACT_ATOMS: atom_id res chain seq x y z
N LEU A 1 -7.18 16.06 9.97
CA LEU A 1 -5.99 16.03 10.86
C LEU A 1 -6.47 16.24 12.29
N GLY A 2 -5.90 15.54 13.25
CA GLY A 2 -6.22 15.68 14.67
C GLY A 2 -5.43 16.79 15.34
N ALA A 3 -5.36 16.75 16.67
CA ALA A 3 -4.58 17.71 17.46
C ALA A 3 -3.08 17.64 17.14
N TYR A 4 -2.41 18.79 17.23
CA TYR A 4 -0.97 18.88 17.18
C TYR A 4 -0.35 18.18 18.39
N ASP A 5 0.66 17.35 18.15
CA ASP A 5 1.46 16.65 19.14
C ASP A 5 2.85 17.32 19.20
N PRO A 6 3.11 18.16 20.23
CA PRO A 6 4.33 18.95 20.30
C PRO A 6 5.59 18.12 20.59
N GLU A 7 5.46 16.94 21.20
CA GLU A 7 6.61 16.06 21.46
C GLU A 7 7.04 15.36 20.18
N ALA A 8 6.07 14.92 19.38
CA ALA A 8 6.32 14.27 18.10
C ALA A 8 6.50 15.27 16.93
N LEU A 9 6.35 16.57 17.19
CA LEU A 9 6.39 17.65 16.18
C LEU A 9 5.50 17.36 14.96
N THR A 10 4.32 16.78 15.19
CA THR A 10 3.42 16.30 14.13
C THR A 10 1.95 16.48 14.52
N TYR A 11 1.03 16.21 13.60
CA TYR A 11 -0.40 16.17 13.90
C TYR A 11 -0.86 14.73 14.03
N ARG A 12 -1.68 14.44 15.05
CA ARG A 12 -2.26 13.11 15.20
C ARG A 12 -3.14 12.79 14.01
N TRP A 13 -2.73 11.82 13.21
CA TRP A 13 -3.54 11.35 12.10
C TRP A 13 -4.64 10.42 12.62
N ARG A 14 -5.84 10.59 12.05
CA ARG A 14 -6.97 9.69 12.25
C ARG A 14 -7.69 9.60 10.91
N ALA A 15 -8.00 8.38 10.48
CA ALA A 15 -8.83 8.19 9.29
C ALA A 15 -10.20 8.83 9.50
N ALA A 16 -10.71 9.53 8.49
CA ALA A 16 -12.08 10.02 8.49
C ALA A 16 -13.08 8.84 8.47
N ASP A 17 -12.70 7.73 7.83
CA ASP A 17 -13.47 6.50 7.79
C ASP A 17 -12.74 5.40 8.60
N PRO A 18 -13.31 4.90 9.71
CA PRO A 18 -12.70 3.84 10.53
C PRO A 18 -12.36 2.55 9.77
N ARG A 19 -13.01 2.30 8.62
CA ARG A 19 -12.72 1.13 7.78
C ARG A 19 -11.32 1.20 7.17
N VAL A 20 -10.76 2.40 7.03
CA VAL A 20 -9.40 2.60 6.49
C VAL A 20 -8.35 2.09 7.48
N ASP A 21 -8.53 2.30 8.78
CA ASP A 21 -7.62 1.77 9.80
C ASP A 21 -7.66 0.24 9.83
N ALA A 22 -8.87 -0.35 9.73
CA ALA A 22 -9.03 -1.80 9.62
C ALA A 22 -8.42 -2.37 8.33
N LEU A 23 -8.51 -1.64 7.21
CA LEU A 23 -7.87 -2.00 5.95
C LEU A 23 -6.35 -1.94 6.07
N GLN A 24 -5.79 -0.90 6.70
CA GLN A 24 -4.34 -0.79 6.93
C GLN A 24 -3.81 -2.00 7.69
N GLN A 25 -4.45 -2.38 8.80
CA GLN A 25 -4.05 -3.56 9.58
C GLN A 25 -4.13 -4.86 8.76
N ARG A 26 -5.14 -4.97 7.89
CA ARG A 26 -5.29 -6.11 6.98
C ARG A 26 -4.18 -6.17 5.95
N VAL A 27 -3.84 -5.04 5.32
CA VAL A 27 -2.73 -4.93 4.36
C VAL A 27 -1.40 -5.27 5.02
N ALA A 28 -1.13 -4.73 6.22
CA ALA A 28 0.08 -5.02 6.97
C ALA A 28 0.26 -6.53 7.23
N ARG A 29 -0.81 -7.21 7.66
CA ARG A 29 -0.80 -8.65 7.89
C ARG A 29 -0.56 -9.46 6.61
N ILE A 30 -1.16 -9.06 5.49
CA ILE A 30 -0.93 -9.71 4.20
C ILE A 30 0.55 -9.64 3.84
N VAL A 31 1.15 -8.44 3.92
CA VAL A 31 2.56 -8.24 3.59
C VAL A 31 3.48 -9.01 4.53
N GLU A 32 3.19 -9.02 5.83
CA GLU A 32 3.96 -9.77 6.83
C GLU A 32 3.95 -11.28 6.52
N GLN A 33 2.76 -11.85 6.29
CA GLN A 33 2.59 -13.26 5.95
C GLN A 33 3.26 -13.64 4.64
N ASP A 34 3.08 -12.82 3.62
CA ASP A 34 3.65 -13.05 2.30
C ASP A 34 5.18 -12.97 2.31
N THR A 35 5.72 -12.00 3.06
CA THR A 35 7.17 -11.86 3.25
C THR A 35 7.74 -13.06 3.98
N ALA A 36 7.11 -13.49 5.08
CA ALA A 36 7.51 -14.68 5.83
C ALA A 36 7.38 -15.97 4.98
N GLY A 37 6.39 -16.03 4.08
CA GLY A 37 6.15 -17.15 3.18
C GLY A 37 6.97 -17.12 1.88
N GLY A 38 7.80 -16.10 1.66
CA GLY A 38 8.60 -15.98 0.43
C GLY A 38 7.77 -15.74 -0.84
N ALA A 39 6.56 -15.17 -0.71
CA ALA A 39 5.74 -14.84 -1.86
C ALA A 39 6.43 -13.78 -2.73
N SER A 40 6.22 -13.89 -4.05
CA SER A 40 6.74 -12.87 -4.97
C SER A 40 6.05 -11.52 -4.75
N ILE A 41 6.77 -10.42 -4.95
CA ILE A 41 6.24 -9.06 -4.85
C ILE A 41 4.94 -8.89 -5.67
N PRO A 42 4.85 -9.31 -6.96
CA PRO A 42 3.62 -9.19 -7.73
C PRO A 42 2.43 -9.90 -7.09
N ALA A 43 2.63 -11.11 -6.57
CA ALA A 43 1.57 -11.87 -5.91
C ALA A 43 1.06 -11.15 -4.66
N SER A 44 1.96 -10.56 -3.87
CA SER A 44 1.59 -9.77 -2.69
C SER A 44 0.80 -8.52 -3.05
N PHE A 45 1.21 -7.80 -4.09
CA PHE A 45 0.48 -6.63 -4.56
C PHE A 45 -0.94 -6.98 -5.03
N GLU A 46 -1.13 -8.12 -5.71
CA GLU A 46 -2.47 -8.58 -6.11
C GLU A 46 -3.35 -8.94 -4.91
N ARG A 47 -2.80 -9.58 -3.87
CA ARG A 47 -3.54 -9.85 -2.61
C ARG A 47 -3.93 -8.56 -1.89
N VAL A 48 -3.01 -7.59 -1.80
CA VAL A 48 -3.28 -6.26 -1.23
C VAL A 48 -4.38 -5.56 -2.01
N ARG A 49 -4.30 -5.55 -3.34
CA ARG A 49 -5.31 -4.95 -4.22
C ARG A 49 -6.69 -5.58 -4.00
N ALA A 50 -6.76 -6.91 -3.93
CA ALA A 50 -8.02 -7.61 -3.66
C ALA A 50 -8.64 -7.19 -2.32
N ALA A 51 -7.82 -7.05 -1.27
CA ALA A 51 -8.29 -6.57 0.04
C ALA A 51 -8.82 -5.12 -0.02
N VAL A 52 -8.17 -4.24 -0.79
CA VAL A 52 -8.60 -2.86 -0.99
C VAL A 52 -9.93 -2.78 -1.74
N LEU A 53 -10.06 -3.52 -2.85
CA LEU A 53 -11.29 -3.55 -3.64
C LEU A 53 -12.48 -4.06 -2.81
N ALA A 54 -12.27 -5.14 -2.05
CA ALA A 54 -13.29 -5.66 -1.14
C ALA A 54 -13.70 -4.63 -0.07
N ALA A 55 -12.74 -3.94 0.55
CA ALA A 55 -13.03 -2.89 1.53
C ALA A 55 -13.78 -1.68 0.93
N ALA A 56 -13.54 -1.40 -0.36
CA ALA A 56 -14.25 -0.37 -1.12
C ALA A 56 -15.63 -0.83 -1.64
N GLY A 57 -16.05 -2.07 -1.39
CA GLY A 57 -17.29 -2.63 -1.93
C GLY A 57 -17.29 -2.79 -3.46
N ARG A 58 -16.10 -2.86 -4.07
CA ARG A 58 -15.94 -3.05 -5.51
C ARG A 58 -15.64 -4.53 -5.79
N HIS A 59 -16.49 -5.15 -6.60
CA HIS A 59 -16.24 -6.49 -7.13
C HIS A 59 -15.69 -6.34 -8.53
N GLU A 60 -14.36 -6.43 -8.62
CA GLU A 60 -13.54 -6.44 -9.85
C GLU A 60 -13.62 -5.17 -10.74
N ASP A 61 -12.46 -4.79 -11.28
CA ASP A 61 -12.25 -3.74 -12.29
C ASP A 61 -11.69 -4.47 -13.54
N PRO A 62 -11.98 -4.01 -14.78
CA PRO A 62 -11.80 -4.79 -16.00
C PRO A 62 -10.35 -5.23 -16.21
N ALA A 63 -10.21 -6.31 -16.97
CA ALA A 63 -8.95 -6.99 -17.30
C ALA A 63 -7.76 -6.02 -17.37
N ARG A 64 -6.78 -6.25 -16.50
CA ARG A 64 -5.59 -5.41 -16.41
C ARG A 64 -4.63 -5.80 -17.53
N GLU A 65 -4.07 -4.80 -18.21
CA GLU A 65 -2.90 -5.03 -19.06
C GLU A 65 -1.72 -5.42 -18.15
N PRO A 66 -1.08 -6.57 -18.37
CA PRO A 66 0.04 -7.00 -17.57
C PRO A 66 1.20 -6.02 -17.74
N VAL A 67 1.76 -5.55 -16.62
CA VAL A 67 3.01 -4.77 -16.67
C VAL A 67 4.14 -5.73 -17.08
N PRO A 68 4.88 -5.45 -18.16
CA PRO A 68 5.95 -6.34 -18.60
C PRO A 68 6.99 -6.56 -17.50
N ALA A 69 7.41 -7.81 -17.32
CA ALA A 69 8.48 -8.14 -16.38
C ALA A 69 9.76 -7.36 -16.73
N GLY A 70 10.35 -6.69 -15.74
CA GLY A 70 11.52 -5.84 -15.95
C GLY A 70 11.23 -4.38 -16.30
N SER A 71 9.95 -3.96 -16.31
CA SER A 71 9.59 -2.54 -16.44
C SER A 71 10.17 -1.71 -15.30
N VAL A 72 11.30 -1.05 -15.57
CA VAL A 72 12.00 -0.15 -14.64
C VAL A 72 12.11 1.29 -15.14
N GLU A 73 11.64 1.54 -16.36
CA GLU A 73 11.59 2.86 -17.00
C GLU A 73 10.80 3.84 -16.10
N GLY A 74 11.38 5.02 -15.84
CA GLY A 74 10.74 6.05 -15.02
C GLY A 74 10.52 5.71 -13.55
N ARG A 75 11.01 4.56 -13.04
CA ARG A 75 10.98 4.25 -11.60
C ARG A 75 12.02 5.11 -10.88
N PRO A 76 11.57 5.96 -9.93
CA PRO A 76 12.49 6.76 -9.15
C PRO A 76 13.50 5.89 -8.41
N ARG A 77 14.77 6.32 -8.36
CA ARG A 77 15.88 5.65 -7.69
C ARG A 77 16.46 6.56 -6.62
N LEU A 78 16.87 5.96 -5.51
CA LEU A 78 17.54 6.67 -4.41
C LEU A 78 18.89 7.30 -4.82
N THR A 79 19.39 6.97 -6.01
CA THR A 79 20.63 7.52 -6.58
C THR A 79 20.40 8.80 -7.41
N GLU A 80 19.15 9.25 -7.59
CA GLU A 80 18.87 10.43 -8.39
C GLU A 80 19.12 11.74 -7.62
N PRO A 81 19.60 12.81 -8.28
CA PRO A 81 20.03 14.04 -7.61
C PRO A 81 18.96 14.76 -6.81
N TRP A 82 17.67 14.58 -7.15
CA TRP A 82 16.55 15.21 -6.45
C TRP A 82 16.15 14.47 -5.16
N PHE A 83 16.77 13.31 -4.89
CA PHE A 83 16.62 12.59 -3.62
C PHE A 83 17.52 13.15 -2.51
N CYS A 84 18.52 13.97 -2.87
CA CYS A 84 19.40 14.71 -1.95
C CYS A 84 19.06 16.21 -1.97
#